data_AF-A0AA88YQS6-F1
#
_entry.id   AF-A0AA88YQS6-F1
#
_cell.length_a   1.000
_cell.length_b   1.000
_cell.length_c   1.000
_cell.angle_alpha   90.00
_cell.angle_beta   90.00
_cell.angle_gamma   90.00
#
_symmetry.space_group_name_H-M   'P 1'
#
loop_
_entity.id
_entity.type
_entity.pdbx_description
1 polymer ?
#
loop_
_entity_poly.entity_id
_entity_poly.type
_entity_poly.pdbx_seq_one_letter_code
_entity_poly.pdbx_strand_id
1 'polypeptide(L)'
;MAKSIKSKWRRKMRNIKREKYAKKDLEKLKQMVDAAKEGDEEMKELFTEGMDIDGKGRNPKTLRDENGHYPVWMNSRRVRKHKNSLKKKSKKKGKK
;
A
#
# COMPACT_ATOMS: atom_id res chain seq x y z
N MET A 1 33.54 -4.05 6.89
CA MET A 1 32.50 -3.06 6.47
C MET A 1 31.79 -3.53 5.21
N ALA A 2 30.46 -3.46 5.16
CA ALA A 2 29.72 -3.78 3.94
C ALA A 2 29.91 -2.70 2.86
N LYS A 3 29.92 -3.09 1.59
CA LYS A 3 30.02 -2.14 0.47
C LYS A 3 28.76 -1.28 0.37
N SER A 4 28.95 0.04 0.23
CA SER A 4 27.85 0.98 -0.04
C SER A 4 27.03 0.55 -1.25
N ILE A 5 25.70 0.73 -1.18
CA ILE A 5 24.77 0.48 -2.29
C ILE A 5 25.09 1.29 -3.55
N LYS A 6 25.72 2.45 -3.37
CA LYS A 6 26.13 3.37 -4.44
C LYS A 6 27.52 3.06 -5.00
N SER A 7 28.24 2.07 -4.44
CA SER A 7 29.56 1.68 -4.94
C SER A 7 29.50 1.22 -6.40
N LYS A 8 30.57 1.52 -7.17
CA LYS A 8 30.65 1.16 -8.60
C LYS A 8 30.46 -0.34 -8.81
N TRP A 9 31.06 -1.17 -7.95
CA TRP A 9 30.95 -2.63 -8.02
C TRP A 9 29.50 -3.12 -7.80
N ARG A 10 28.79 -2.65 -6.76
CA ARG A 10 27.39 -3.06 -6.54
C ARG A 10 26.44 -2.55 -7.63
N ARG A 11 26.72 -1.40 -8.25
CA ARG A 11 25.97 -0.91 -9.42
C ARG A 11 26.20 -1.79 -10.64
N LYS A 12 27.46 -2.10 -10.97
CA LYS A 12 27.82 -3.00 -12.09
C LYS A 12 27.11 -4.35 -11.97
N MET A 13 27.18 -4.99 -10.78
CA MET A 13 26.53 -6.29 -10.55
C MET A 13 25.00 -6.23 -10.65
N ARG A 14 24.38 -5.09 -10.28
CA ARG A 14 22.94 -4.91 -10.48
C ARG A 14 22.56 -4.78 -11.95
N ASN A 15 23.36 -4.05 -12.74
CA ASN A 15 23.11 -3.91 -14.18
C ASN A 15 23.23 -5.25 -14.90
N ILE A 16 24.30 -6.01 -14.63
CA ILE A 16 24.46 -7.37 -15.17
C ILE A 16 23.26 -8.26 -14.81
N LYS A 17 22.77 -8.20 -13.57
CA LYS A 17 21.57 -8.95 -13.18
C LYS A 17 20.33 -8.45 -13.89
N ARG A 18 20.13 -7.14 -14.04
CA ARG A 18 18.99 -6.57 -14.78
C ARG A 18 18.96 -7.06 -16.22
N GLU A 19 20.09 -7.05 -16.92
CA GLU A 19 20.20 -7.57 -18.29
C GLU A 19 19.87 -9.06 -18.34
N LYS A 20 20.41 -9.86 -17.41
CA LYS A 20 20.16 -11.29 -17.32
C LYS A 20 18.68 -11.62 -17.12
N TYR A 21 18.00 -10.91 -16.22
CA TYR A 21 16.62 -11.21 -15.84
C TYR A 21 15.59 -10.50 -16.71
N ALA A 22 15.94 -9.41 -17.40
CA ALA A 22 15.00 -8.62 -18.20
C ALA A 22 14.17 -9.45 -19.19
N LYS A 23 14.81 -10.35 -19.96
CA LYS A 23 14.12 -11.20 -20.93
C LYS A 23 13.17 -12.19 -20.25
N LYS A 24 13.68 -12.88 -19.22
CA LYS A 24 12.92 -13.88 -18.46
C LYS A 24 11.72 -13.26 -17.73
N ASP A 25 11.91 -12.08 -17.16
CA ASP A 25 10.86 -11.37 -16.43
C ASP A 25 9.81 -10.82 -17.42
N LEU A 26 10.22 -10.36 -18.60
CA LEU A 26 9.30 -9.92 -19.66
C LEU A 26 8.42 -11.06 -20.16
N GLU A 27 9.01 -12.22 -20.45
CA GLU A 27 8.26 -13.41 -20.88
C GLU A 27 7.23 -13.83 -19.84
N LYS A 28 7.63 -13.90 -18.56
CA LYS A 28 6.72 -14.19 -17.46
C LYS A 28 5.60 -13.16 -17.32
N LEU A 29 5.92 -11.87 -17.48
CA LEU A 29 4.92 -10.80 -17.41
C LEU A 29 3.92 -10.89 -18.55
N LYS A 30 4.36 -11.23 -19.77
CA LYS A 30 3.46 -11.48 -20.90
C LYS A 30 2.54 -12.66 -20.61
N GLN A 31 3.10 -13.79 -20.17
CA GLN A 31 2.32 -14.97 -19.78
C GLN A 31 1.30 -14.64 -18.68
N MET A 32 1.68 -13.85 -17.66
CA MET A 32 0.75 -13.41 -16.62
C MET A 32 -0.36 -12.51 -17.17
N VAL A 33 -0.06 -11.61 -18.11
CA VAL A 33 -1.06 -10.75 -18.75
C VAL A 33 -2.01 -11.58 -19.61
N ASP A 34 -1.51 -12.54 -20.38
CA ASP A 34 -2.33 -13.38 -21.24
C ASP A 34 -3.22 -14.31 -20.39
N ALA A 35 -2.66 -14.94 -19.35
CA ALA A 35 -3.44 -15.72 -18.38
C ALA A 35 -4.44 -14.87 -17.59
N ALA A 36 -4.11 -13.61 -17.28
CA ALA A 36 -5.04 -12.69 -16.64
C ALA A 36 -6.18 -12.29 -17.59
N LYS A 37 -5.94 -12.11 -18.90
CA LYS A 37 -7.02 -11.85 -19.86
C LYS A 37 -7.95 -13.04 -20.02
N GLU A 38 -7.39 -14.25 -20.08
CA GLU A 38 -8.19 -15.49 -20.13
C GLU A 38 -8.97 -15.69 -18.82
N GLY A 39 -8.34 -15.44 -17.67
CA GLY A 39 -9.00 -15.50 -16.36
C GLY A 39 -9.92 -14.33 -16.03
N ASP A 40 -9.79 -13.18 -16.69
CA ASP A 40 -10.64 -12.00 -16.48
C ASP A 40 -12.04 -12.21 -17.06
N GLU A 41 -12.21 -13.07 -18.07
CA GLU A 41 -13.54 -13.44 -18.59
C GLU A 41 -14.31 -14.33 -17.58
N GLU A 42 -13.63 -15.23 -16.88
CA GLU A 42 -14.23 -16.09 -15.85
C GLU A 42 -14.29 -15.42 -14.46
N MET A 43 -13.31 -14.57 -14.10
CA MET A 43 -13.26 -13.88 -12.80
C MET A 43 -14.11 -12.61 -12.77
N LYS A 44 -14.44 -11.97 -13.90
CA LYS A 44 -15.40 -10.85 -13.93
C LYS A 44 -16.77 -11.24 -13.40
N GLU A 45 -17.23 -12.46 -13.69
CA GLU A 45 -18.50 -12.95 -13.18
C GLU A 45 -18.44 -13.29 -11.68
N LEU A 46 -17.25 -13.54 -11.13
CA LEU A 46 -17.04 -13.79 -9.69
C LEU A 46 -16.74 -12.52 -8.87
N PHE A 47 -16.18 -11.46 -9.47
CA PHE A 47 -15.81 -10.22 -8.77
C PHE A 47 -17.01 -9.29 -8.49
N THR A 48 -18.16 -9.54 -9.13
CA THR A 48 -19.44 -8.87 -8.83
C THR A 48 -20.07 -9.36 -7.53
N GLU A 49 -19.70 -10.56 -7.07
CA GLU A 49 -20.06 -11.09 -5.76
C GLU A 49 -18.96 -10.72 -4.73
N GLY A 50 -19.04 -9.46 -4.30
CA GLY A 50 -18.33 -8.82 -3.18
C GLY A 50 -17.29 -9.65 -2.41
N MET A 51 -16.01 -9.39 -2.68
CA MET A 51 -14.94 -9.75 -1.76
C MET A 51 -15.12 -8.97 -0.45
N ASP A 52 -15.54 -9.65 0.60
CA ASP A 52 -15.70 -9.15 1.97
C ASP A 52 -14.37 -8.55 2.47
N ILE A 53 -14.19 -7.24 2.26
CA ILE A 53 -13.18 -6.48 2.98
C ILE A 53 -13.68 -6.48 4.42
N ASP A 54 -12.99 -7.19 5.32
CA ASP A 54 -13.17 -7.12 6.77
C ASP A 54 -13.28 -5.66 7.23
N GLY A 55 -14.51 -5.17 7.20
CA GLY A 55 -14.92 -3.82 7.48
C GLY A 55 -14.94 -3.63 8.98
N LYS A 56 -13.76 -3.70 9.62
CA LYS A 56 -13.59 -3.05 10.92
C LYS A 56 -13.80 -1.57 10.64
N GLY A 57 -15.04 -1.12 10.81
CA GLY A 57 -15.58 0.18 10.46
C GLY A 57 -14.87 1.28 11.23
N ARG A 58 -13.66 1.62 10.79
CA ARG A 58 -12.91 2.72 11.39
C ARG A 58 -13.53 4.00 10.88
N ASN A 59 -13.88 4.90 11.77
CA ASN A 59 -14.36 6.21 11.36
C ASN A 59 -13.26 6.90 10.53
N PRO A 60 -13.51 7.32 9.28
CA PRO A 60 -12.47 7.85 8.39
C PRO A 60 -11.87 9.18 8.87
N LYS A 61 -12.59 9.90 9.74
CA LYS A 61 -12.16 11.19 10.29
C LYS A 61 -11.34 11.04 11.57
N THR A 62 -11.68 10.07 12.42
CA THR A 62 -11.03 9.90 13.73
C THR A 62 -10.06 8.70 13.74
N LEU A 63 -10.19 7.81 12.76
CA LEU A 63 -9.50 6.54 12.61
C LEU A 63 -9.64 5.66 13.85
N ARG A 64 -10.81 5.71 14.50
CA ARG A 64 -11.11 4.91 15.69
C ARG A 64 -12.03 3.77 15.30
N ASP A 65 -11.81 2.63 15.92
CA ASP A 65 -12.70 1.47 15.86
C ASP A 65 -13.92 1.70 16.76
N GLU A 66 -14.90 0.80 16.72
CA GLU A 66 -16.13 0.85 17.54
C GLU A 66 -15.82 0.95 19.05
N ASN A 67 -14.78 0.26 19.50
CA ASN A 67 -14.29 0.28 20.88
C ASN A 67 -13.42 1.51 21.20
N GLY A 68 -13.30 2.48 20.29
CA GLY A 68 -12.55 3.71 20.48
C GLY A 68 -11.02 3.57 20.43
N HIS A 69 -10.51 2.39 20.07
CA HIS A 69 -9.09 2.10 19.88
C HIS A 69 -8.57 2.70 18.58
N TYR A 70 -7.29 3.09 18.57
CA TYR A 70 -6.57 3.51 17.37
C TYR A 70 -5.89 2.30 16.72
N PRO A 71 -5.56 2.36 15.41
CA PRO A 71 -4.88 1.27 14.74
C PRO A 71 -3.51 1.03 15.36
N VAL A 72 -3.07 -0.23 15.36
CA VAL A 72 -1.80 -0.66 15.98
C VAL A 72 -0.59 0.08 15.39
N TRP A 73 -0.63 0.45 14.10
CA TRP A 73 0.43 1.24 13.47
C TRP A 73 0.48 2.70 13.94
N MET A 74 -0.56 3.20 14.61
CA MET A 74 -0.66 4.57 15.10
C MET A 74 -0.09 4.69 16.52
N ASN A 75 1.20 4.98 16.60
CA ASN A 75 1.90 5.26 17.88
C ASN A 75 1.28 6.45 18.65
N SER A 76 1.40 6.46 19.98
CA SER A 76 0.94 7.50 20.92
C SER A 76 1.24 8.94 20.49
N ARG A 77 2.45 9.19 19.94
CA ARG A 77 2.82 10.52 19.41
C ARG A 77 1.97 10.92 18.20
N ARG A 78 1.66 9.97 17.32
CA ARG A 78 0.83 10.16 16.13
C ARG A 78 -0.63 10.38 16.52
N VAL A 79 -1.13 9.63 17.49
CA VAL A 79 -2.45 9.86 18.11
C VAL A 79 -2.56 11.29 18.66
N ARG A 80 -1.57 11.75 19.44
CA ARG A 80 -1.55 13.12 20.00
C ARG A 80 -1.57 14.20 18.92
N LYS A 81 -0.74 14.06 17.88
CA LYS A 81 -0.73 14.98 16.74
C LYS A 81 -2.07 15.00 15.99
N HIS A 82 -2.67 13.84 15.76
CA HIS A 82 -3.96 13.71 15.08
C HIS A 82 -5.08 14.40 15.87
N LYS A 83 -5.17 14.14 17.18
CA LYS A 83 -6.10 14.83 18.10
C LYS A 83 -5.95 16.35 18.05
N ASN A 84 -4.72 16.85 18.08
CA ASN A 84 -4.44 18.29 18.00
C ASN A 84 -4.85 18.89 16.64
N SER A 85 -4.62 18.18 15.54
CA SER A 85 -5.05 18.58 14.21
C SER A 85 -6.57 18.70 14.11
N LEU A 86 -7.31 17.71 14.62
CA LEU A 86 -8.78 17.74 14.66
C LEU A 86 -9.31 18.91 15.50
N LYS A 87 -8.73 19.16 16.68
CA LYS A 87 -9.09 20.32 17.54
C LYS A 87 -8.83 21.67 16.84
N LYS A 88 -7.76 21.79 16.06
CA LYS A 88 -7.48 23.00 15.27
C LYS A 88 -8.50 23.19 14.14
N LYS A 89 -8.86 22.10 13.45
CA LYS A 89 -9.88 22.13 12.39
C LYS A 89 -11.26 22.53 12.91
N SER A 90 -11.70 22.00 14.04
CA SER A 90 -13.00 22.39 14.65
C SER A 90 -13.03 23.85 15.06
N LYS A 91 -11.95 24.35 15.70
CA LYS A 91 -11.82 25.79 16.04
C LYS A 91 -11.83 26.71 14.82
N LYS A 92 -11.25 26.29 13.70
CA LYS A 92 -11.29 27.06 12.45
C LYS A 92 -12.68 27.06 11.82
N LYS A 93 -13.44 25.97 11.95
CA LYS A 93 -14.81 25.88 11.45
C LYS A 93 -15.78 26.79 12.21
N GLY A 94 -15.66 26.89 13.54
CA GLY A 94 -16.51 27.77 14.36
C GLY A 94 -16.10 29.25 14.39
N LYS A 95 -15.05 29.63 13.65
CA LYS A 95 -14.60 31.03 13.46
C LYS A 95 -14.98 31.59 12.09
N LYS A 96 -15.71 30.82 11.29
CA LYS A 96 -16.31 31.25 10.02
C LYS A 96 -17.79 31.43 10.22
#